data_AF-W1DLK4-F1
#
_entry.id   AF-W1DLK4-F1
#
_cell.length_a   1.000
_cell.length_b   1.000
_cell.length_c   1.000
_cell.angle_alpha   90.00
_cell.angle_beta   90.00
_cell.angle_gamma   90.00
#
_symmetry.space_group_name_H-M   'P 1'
#
loop_
_entity.id
_entity.type
_entity.pdbx_description
1 polymer ?
#
loop_
_entity_poly.entity_id
_entity_poly.type
_entity_poly.pdbx_seq_one_letter_code
_entity_poly.pdbx_strand_id
1 'polypeptide(L)'
;MIWILAGVVLAGAVQDFMVLFVSTRRDGRSLGELVKEEMGPTAGVLALVACFMIMVIILAVLAMIVVKALTHSPWGTYTVAFTIPLAIFMGIYIRYLRPGRIGEVSVIGLVMLVFAIISGGWVAESPTWAPWFDYTGVQLTWILVGYGFVAAVLPVWLLLAPRDYLSTFLKIGTIVGLAIGILIMRPTLTMPALTKFVDGTGPVWTGNLFPFLFITIACGAVSGFHALISSGTTPKNVGQRKPGLLYRLRRHVDGILRRYYGAGGGLYYRSGRLLRDEQPDGGAGAGGYHRCGRLGSAGGERLGL
;
A
#
# COMPACT_ATOMS: atom_id res chain seq x y z
N MET A 1 -1.08 22.30 -16.08
CA MET A 1 -0.65 21.02 -15.41
C MET A 1 0.04 21.20 -14.07
N ILE A 2 0.56 22.39 -13.74
CA ILE A 2 1.22 22.67 -12.43
C ILE A 2 0.31 22.35 -11.25
N TRP A 3 -0.99 22.63 -11.37
CA TRP A 3 -1.96 22.37 -10.30
C TRP A 3 -2.09 20.87 -9.93
N ILE A 4 -1.88 19.94 -10.86
CA ILE A 4 -1.89 18.49 -10.56
C ILE A 4 -0.67 18.12 -9.74
N LEU A 5 0.52 18.58 -10.14
CA LEU A 5 1.76 18.35 -9.38
C LEU A 5 1.67 18.95 -7.98
N ALA A 6 1.24 20.21 -7.87
CA ALA A 6 1.07 20.88 -6.58
C ALA A 6 -0.04 20.23 -5.74
N GLY A 7 -1.16 19.83 -6.35
CA GLY A 7 -2.29 19.19 -5.68
C GLY A 7 -1.93 17.82 -5.09
N VAL A 8 -1.18 16.99 -5.81
CA VAL A 8 -0.68 15.70 -5.30
C VAL A 8 0.19 15.89 -4.06
N VAL A 9 1.09 16.87 -4.09
CA VAL A 9 2.04 17.12 -2.98
C VAL A 9 1.34 17.76 -1.78
N LEU A 10 0.49 18.76 -2.01
CA LEU A 10 -0.10 19.55 -0.92
C LEU A 10 -1.38 18.95 -0.36
N ALA A 11 -2.23 18.35 -1.20
CA ALA A 11 -3.48 17.76 -0.74
C ALA A 11 -3.33 16.25 -0.51
N GLY A 12 -2.84 15.51 -1.51
CA GLY A 12 -2.70 14.04 -1.42
C GLY A 12 -1.72 13.58 -0.36
N ALA A 13 -0.45 13.99 -0.47
CA ALA A 13 0.59 13.52 0.44
C ALA A 13 0.35 13.99 1.89
N VAL A 14 -0.18 15.20 2.08
CA VAL A 14 -0.54 15.71 3.41
C VAL A 14 -1.71 14.92 3.99
N GLN A 15 -2.76 14.66 3.21
CA GLN A 15 -3.90 13.85 3.66
C GLN A 15 -3.46 12.44 4.07
N ASP A 16 -2.72 11.74 3.21
CA ASP A 16 -2.23 10.38 3.49
C ASP A 16 -1.33 10.36 4.73
N PHE A 17 -0.46 11.36 4.88
CA PHE A 17 0.40 11.49 6.04
C PHE A 17 -0.39 11.79 7.32
N MET A 18 -1.41 12.66 7.27
CA MET A 18 -2.28 12.95 8.41
C MET A 18 -3.04 11.70 8.85
N VAL A 19 -3.57 10.90 7.90
CA VAL A 19 -4.30 9.66 8.22
C VAL A 19 -3.39 8.60 8.81
N LEU A 20 -2.20 8.39 8.23
CA LEU A 20 -1.15 7.55 8.82
C LEU A 20 -0.84 7.99 10.25
N PHE A 21 -0.65 9.28 10.42
CA PHE A 21 -0.25 9.88 11.66
C PHE A 21 -1.32 9.71 12.77
N VAL A 22 -2.60 9.94 12.46
CA VAL A 22 -3.70 9.69 13.40
C VAL A 22 -3.85 8.20 13.72
N SER A 23 -3.76 7.32 12.72
CA SER A 23 -3.89 5.88 12.95
C SER A 23 -2.74 5.31 13.79
N THR A 24 -1.49 5.74 13.58
CA THR A 24 -0.35 5.31 14.42
C THR A 24 -0.51 5.65 15.91
N ARG A 25 -1.34 6.64 16.24
CA ARG A 25 -1.69 6.98 17.63
C ARG A 25 -2.84 6.18 18.21
N ARG A 26 -3.70 5.64 17.36
CA ARG A 26 -4.85 4.80 17.71
C ARG A 26 -4.54 3.33 17.46
N ASP A 27 -3.32 2.91 17.83
CA ASP A 27 -2.84 1.52 17.73
C ASP A 27 -2.93 0.89 16.32
N GLY A 28 -2.93 1.71 15.26
CA GLY A 28 -3.03 1.22 13.88
C GLY A 28 -4.44 0.76 13.48
N ARG A 29 -5.48 1.30 14.12
CA ARG A 29 -6.89 1.07 13.76
C ARG A 29 -7.21 1.62 12.37
N SER A 30 -8.14 0.95 11.70
CA SER A 30 -8.61 1.35 10.37
C SER A 30 -9.45 2.62 10.42
N LEU A 31 -9.49 3.40 9.33
CA LEU A 31 -10.22 4.67 9.29
C LEU A 31 -11.71 4.53 9.68
N GLY A 32 -12.37 3.44 9.31
CA GLY A 32 -13.77 3.19 9.71
C GLY A 32 -13.94 2.92 11.20
N GLU A 33 -12.98 2.27 11.85
CA GLU A 33 -12.98 2.09 13.31
C GLU A 33 -12.72 3.40 14.05
N LEU A 34 -11.85 4.27 13.52
CA LEU A 34 -11.64 5.61 14.09
C LEU A 34 -12.91 6.46 14.04
N VAL A 35 -13.65 6.42 12.92
CA VAL A 35 -14.93 7.14 12.82
C VAL A 35 -15.95 6.59 13.81
N LYS A 36 -15.96 5.27 14.03
CA LYS A 36 -16.84 4.62 15.01
C LYS A 36 -16.58 5.10 16.44
N GLU A 37 -15.31 5.29 16.80
CA GLU A 37 -14.92 5.79 18.14
C GLU A 37 -15.33 7.24 18.37
N GLU A 38 -15.21 8.10 17.35
CA GLU A 38 -15.40 9.55 17.52
C GLU A 38 -16.83 10.01 17.26
N MET A 39 -17.54 9.38 16.31
CA MET A 39 -18.87 9.81 15.85
C MET A 39 -19.99 8.82 16.24
N GLY A 40 -19.65 7.75 16.95
CA GLY A 40 -20.58 6.74 17.42
C GLY A 40 -20.81 5.58 16.45
N PRO A 41 -21.57 4.56 16.89
CA PRO A 41 -21.69 3.28 16.18
C PRO A 41 -22.36 3.37 14.82
N THR A 42 -23.37 4.23 14.65
CA THR A 42 -24.11 4.40 13.40
C THR A 42 -23.23 5.03 12.31
N ALA A 43 -22.53 6.11 12.64
CA ALA A 43 -21.57 6.77 11.74
C ALA A 43 -20.40 5.84 11.37
N GLY A 44 -19.91 5.06 12.34
CA GLY A 44 -18.85 4.08 12.10
C GLY A 44 -19.23 2.95 11.15
N VAL A 45 -20.43 2.37 11.29
CA VAL A 45 -20.93 1.34 10.37
C VAL A 45 -21.10 1.91 8.97
N LEU A 46 -21.68 3.11 8.84
CA LEU A 46 -21.81 3.77 7.54
C LEU A 46 -20.44 4.01 6.89
N ALA A 47 -19.45 4.46 7.67
CA ALA A 47 -18.09 4.66 7.18
C ALA A 47 -17.43 3.34 6.73
N LEU A 48 -17.62 2.25 7.48
CA LEU A 48 -17.10 0.93 7.11
C LEU A 48 -17.73 0.41 5.81
N VAL A 49 -19.06 0.52 5.66
CA VAL A 49 -19.76 0.14 4.42
C VAL A 49 -19.28 1.00 3.24
N ALA A 50 -19.19 2.32 3.43
CA ALA A 50 -18.67 3.23 2.40
C ALA A 50 -17.24 2.86 1.99
N CYS A 51 -16.35 2.62 2.95
CA CYS A 51 -14.99 2.17 2.67
C CYS A 51 -14.97 0.85 1.88
N PHE A 52 -15.77 -0.13 2.29
CA PHE A 52 -15.88 -1.42 1.60
C PHE A 52 -16.36 -1.25 0.15
N MET A 53 -17.42 -0.47 -0.08
CA MET A 53 -17.93 -0.20 -1.43
C MET A 53 -16.89 0.50 -2.31
N ILE A 54 -16.16 1.46 -1.77
CA ILE A 54 -15.07 2.14 -2.49
C ILE A 54 -13.96 1.15 -2.87
N MET A 55 -13.59 0.21 -1.97
CA MET A 55 -12.60 -0.83 -2.29
C MET A 55 -13.04 -1.73 -3.43
N VAL A 56 -14.31 -2.15 -3.46
CA VAL A 56 -14.84 -2.97 -4.56
C VAL A 56 -14.75 -2.22 -5.89
N ILE A 57 -15.17 -0.95 -5.91
CA ILE A 57 -15.15 -0.13 -7.15
C ILE A 57 -13.72 0.06 -7.65
N ILE A 58 -12.78 0.42 -6.77
CA ILE A 58 -11.39 0.65 -7.18
C ILE A 58 -10.73 -0.64 -7.68
N LEU A 59 -10.97 -1.78 -7.01
CA LEU A 59 -10.46 -3.07 -7.47
C LEU A 59 -11.02 -3.45 -8.85
N ALA A 60 -12.31 -3.19 -9.11
CA ALA A 60 -12.92 -3.46 -10.41
C ALA A 60 -12.30 -2.59 -11.54
N VAL A 61 -12.08 -1.30 -11.28
CA VAL A 61 -11.45 -0.40 -12.25
C VAL A 61 -10.00 -0.78 -12.52
N LEU A 62 -9.22 -1.08 -11.48
CA LEU A 62 -7.83 -1.51 -11.63
C LEU A 62 -7.72 -2.85 -12.37
N ALA A 63 -8.60 -3.80 -12.07
CA ALA A 63 -8.67 -5.08 -12.78
C ALA A 63 -8.94 -4.88 -14.28
N MET A 64 -9.88 -4.00 -14.64
CA MET A 64 -10.18 -3.69 -16.04
C MET A 64 -8.95 -3.11 -16.76
N ILE A 65 -8.21 -2.19 -16.12
CA ILE A 65 -7.01 -1.58 -16.71
C ILE A 65 -5.95 -2.66 -16.95
N VAL A 66 -5.72 -3.56 -15.99
CA VAL A 66 -4.76 -4.65 -16.13
C VAL A 66 -5.16 -5.61 -17.25
N VAL A 67 -6.43 -6.04 -17.31
CA VAL A 67 -6.91 -6.93 -18.38
C VAL A 67 -6.73 -6.29 -19.76
N LYS A 68 -7.10 -5.01 -19.91
CA LYS A 68 -6.93 -4.29 -21.19
C LYS A 68 -5.47 -4.12 -21.57
N ALA A 69 -4.58 -3.88 -20.61
CA ALA A 69 -3.15 -3.72 -20.87
C ALA A 69 -2.46 -5.03 -21.29
N LEU A 70 -3.00 -6.18 -20.87
CA LEU A 70 -2.39 -7.50 -21.09
C LEU A 70 -3.06 -8.33 -22.19
N THR A 71 -4.27 -7.95 -22.64
CA THR A 71 -4.96 -8.63 -23.75
C THR A 71 -4.11 -8.54 -25.01
N HIS A 72 -3.86 -9.69 -25.65
CA HIS A 72 -2.97 -9.81 -26.81
C HIS A 72 -1.55 -9.28 -26.60
N SER A 73 -1.06 -9.30 -25.35
CA SER A 73 0.31 -8.94 -25.00
C SER A 73 1.03 -10.11 -24.33
N PRO A 74 1.66 -11.01 -25.12
CA PRO A 74 2.48 -12.11 -24.60
C PRO A 74 3.63 -11.60 -23.72
N TRP A 75 4.26 -10.49 -24.11
CA TRP A 75 5.31 -9.84 -23.35
C TRP A 75 4.85 -9.42 -21.94
N GLY A 76 3.71 -8.72 -21.86
CA GLY A 76 3.15 -8.28 -20.58
C GLY A 76 2.69 -9.46 -19.71
N THR A 77 2.05 -10.46 -20.30
CA THR A 77 1.52 -11.57 -19.53
C THR A 77 2.63 -12.47 -18.99
N TYR A 78 3.65 -12.76 -19.80
CA TYR A 78 4.83 -13.50 -19.35
C TYR A 78 5.55 -12.78 -18.22
N THR A 79 5.82 -11.47 -18.36
CA THR A 79 6.54 -10.71 -17.35
C THR A 79 5.79 -10.71 -16.01
N VAL A 80 4.47 -10.49 -16.02
CA VAL A 80 3.64 -10.58 -14.81
C VAL A 80 3.60 -11.99 -14.24
N ALA A 81 3.42 -13.02 -15.08
CA ALA A 81 3.42 -14.42 -14.65
C ALA A 81 4.75 -14.80 -13.97
N PHE A 82 5.88 -14.34 -14.49
CA PHE A 82 7.21 -14.59 -13.93
C PHE A 82 7.43 -13.90 -12.57
N THR A 83 6.76 -12.79 -12.28
CA THR A 83 6.86 -12.15 -10.95
C THR A 83 6.29 -13.01 -9.82
N ILE A 84 5.37 -13.94 -10.11
CA ILE A 84 4.74 -14.81 -9.10
C ILE A 84 5.77 -15.80 -8.50
N PRO A 85 6.45 -16.67 -9.28
CA PRO A 85 7.47 -17.56 -8.74
C PRO A 85 8.66 -16.78 -8.17
N LEU A 86 9.01 -15.64 -8.76
CA LEU A 86 10.06 -14.77 -8.23
C LEU A 86 9.72 -14.24 -6.83
N ALA A 87 8.48 -13.78 -6.63
CA ALA A 87 8.03 -13.32 -5.31
C ALA A 87 8.02 -14.45 -4.29
N ILE A 88 7.56 -15.65 -4.67
CA ILE A 88 7.59 -16.85 -3.81
C ILE A 88 9.03 -17.19 -3.42
N PHE A 89 9.95 -17.19 -4.39
CA PHE A 89 11.37 -17.43 -4.15
C PHE A 89 11.95 -16.41 -3.17
N MET A 90 11.69 -15.12 -3.37
CA MET A 90 12.14 -14.07 -2.45
C MET A 90 11.54 -14.24 -1.04
N GLY A 91 10.25 -14.60 -0.93
CA GLY A 91 9.57 -14.85 0.33
C GLY A 91 10.21 -16.01 1.11
N ILE A 92 10.46 -17.14 0.43
CA ILE A 92 11.14 -18.31 1.01
C ILE A 92 12.58 -17.99 1.38
N TYR A 93 13.30 -17.26 0.52
CA TYR A 93 14.71 -16.91 0.74
C TYR A 93 14.89 -16.09 2.03
N ILE A 94 14.06 -15.05 2.21
CA ILE A 94 14.12 -14.18 3.40
C ILE A 94 13.76 -14.95 4.67
N ARG A 95 12.89 -15.97 4.57
CA ARG A 95 12.41 -16.71 5.74
C ARG A 95 13.33 -17.86 6.15
N TYR A 96 13.84 -18.63 5.20
CA TYR A 96 14.52 -19.91 5.47
C TYR A 96 16.00 -19.94 5.10
N LEU A 97 16.41 -19.31 4.00
CA LEU A 97 17.82 -19.39 3.55
C LEU A 97 18.72 -18.44 4.31
N ARG A 98 18.37 -17.15 4.39
CA ARG A 98 19.20 -16.11 5.02
C ARG A 98 18.35 -15.03 5.72
N PRO A 99 17.88 -15.29 6.95
CA PRO A 99 17.11 -14.29 7.69
C PRO A 99 17.93 -13.02 7.94
N GLY A 100 17.36 -11.87 7.59
CA GLY A 100 17.92 -10.54 7.90
C GLY A 100 18.75 -9.87 6.80
N ARG A 101 19.15 -10.58 5.74
CA ARG A 101 19.92 -9.98 4.62
C ARG A 101 19.03 -9.48 3.49
N ILE A 102 18.25 -8.44 3.77
CA ILE A 102 17.28 -7.88 2.82
C ILE A 102 17.96 -7.41 1.53
N GLY A 103 19.16 -6.82 1.63
CA GLY A 103 19.90 -6.28 0.48
C GLY A 103 20.29 -7.31 -0.58
N GLU A 104 20.73 -8.51 -0.17
CA GLU A 104 21.08 -9.60 -1.12
C GLU A 104 19.84 -10.00 -1.95
N VAL A 105 18.69 -10.14 -1.28
CA VAL A 105 17.42 -10.51 -1.92
C VAL A 105 16.90 -9.41 -2.81
N SER A 106 17.06 -8.14 -2.43
CA SER A 106 16.69 -6.99 -3.26
C SER A 106 17.48 -6.97 -4.58
N VAL A 107 18.79 -7.22 -4.53
CA VAL A 107 19.65 -7.25 -5.73
C VAL A 107 19.28 -8.43 -6.61
N ILE A 108 19.12 -9.63 -6.04
CA ILE A 108 18.68 -10.81 -6.79
C ILE A 108 17.31 -10.58 -7.42
N GLY A 109 16.36 -10.04 -6.65
CA GLY A 109 15.02 -9.70 -7.12
C GLY A 109 15.04 -8.70 -8.26
N LEU A 110 15.87 -7.65 -8.18
CA LEU A 110 16.03 -6.66 -9.25
C LEU A 110 16.64 -7.27 -10.52
N VAL A 111 17.70 -8.06 -10.38
CA VAL A 111 18.35 -8.73 -11.53
C VAL A 111 17.39 -9.69 -12.22
N MET A 112 16.68 -10.52 -11.45
CA MET A 112 15.70 -11.47 -11.97
C MET A 112 14.49 -10.78 -12.59
N LEU A 113 14.11 -9.62 -12.07
CA LEU A 113 13.05 -8.79 -12.63
C LEU A 113 13.46 -8.19 -13.98
N VAL A 114 14.67 -7.64 -14.09
CA VAL A 114 15.22 -7.17 -15.38
C VAL A 114 15.34 -8.32 -16.37
N PHE A 115 15.80 -9.49 -15.91
CA PHE A 115 15.82 -10.70 -16.71
C PHE A 115 14.42 -11.06 -17.23
N ALA A 116 13.38 -11.03 -16.38
CA ALA A 116 12.01 -11.31 -16.77
C ALA A 116 11.50 -10.37 -17.88
N ILE A 117 11.85 -9.09 -17.82
CA ILE A 117 11.48 -8.08 -18.82
C ILE A 117 12.14 -8.37 -20.17
N ILE A 118 13.43 -8.72 -20.15
CA ILE A 118 14.20 -9.04 -21.36
C ILE A 118 13.74 -10.38 -21.94
N SER A 119 13.62 -11.42 -21.12
CA SER A 119 13.19 -12.74 -21.57
C SER A 119 11.74 -12.75 -22.05
N GLY A 120 10.91 -11.84 -21.55
CA GLY A 120 9.57 -11.59 -22.11
C GLY A 120 9.60 -11.17 -23.57
N GLY A 121 10.63 -10.43 -24.01
CA GLY A 121 10.81 -10.04 -25.41
C GLY A 121 11.07 -11.25 -26.29
N TRP A 122 11.99 -12.11 -25.85
CA TRP A 122 12.32 -13.36 -26.55
C TRP A 122 11.12 -14.31 -26.65
N VAL A 123 10.32 -14.41 -25.60
CA VAL A 123 9.10 -15.23 -25.59
C VAL A 123 8.06 -14.67 -26.56
N ALA A 124 7.89 -13.36 -26.60
CA ALA A 124 6.93 -12.70 -27.50
C ALA A 124 7.32 -12.81 -28.98
N GLU A 125 8.62 -12.80 -29.29
CA GLU A 125 9.13 -12.97 -30.67
C GLU A 125 9.10 -14.42 -31.14
N SER A 126 9.13 -15.38 -30.21
CA SER A 126 9.17 -16.81 -30.56
C SER A 126 7.78 -17.35 -30.97
N PRO A 127 7.63 -17.95 -32.17
CA PRO A 127 6.33 -18.47 -32.64
C PRO A 127 5.77 -19.62 -31.81
N THR A 128 6.61 -20.34 -31.07
CA THR A 128 6.23 -21.51 -30.27
C THR A 128 5.82 -21.16 -28.85
N TRP A 129 6.40 -20.13 -28.24
CA TRP A 129 6.10 -19.74 -26.86
C TRP A 129 5.11 -18.57 -26.78
N ALA A 130 5.04 -17.71 -27.79
CA ALA A 130 4.07 -16.61 -27.81
C ALA A 130 2.60 -17.05 -27.63
N PRO A 131 2.11 -18.15 -28.25
CA PRO A 131 0.72 -18.59 -28.09
C PRO A 131 0.36 -19.03 -26.66
N TRP A 132 1.35 -19.41 -25.85
CA TRP A 132 1.11 -19.81 -24.46
C TRP A 132 0.81 -18.62 -23.55
N PHE A 133 1.18 -17.41 -23.96
CA PHE A 133 0.99 -16.18 -23.19
C PHE A 133 0.07 -15.17 -23.89
N ASP A 134 -0.47 -15.52 -25.07
CA ASP A 134 -1.51 -14.78 -25.74
C ASP A 134 -2.89 -15.22 -25.22
N TYR A 135 -3.54 -14.35 -24.45
CA TYR A 135 -4.84 -14.63 -23.86
C TYR A 135 -5.85 -13.54 -24.22
N THR A 136 -7.10 -13.95 -24.35
CA THR A 136 -8.24 -13.05 -24.54
C THR A 136 -8.62 -12.37 -23.24
N GLY A 137 -9.24 -11.18 -23.30
CA GLY A 137 -9.66 -10.44 -22.10
C GLY A 137 -10.57 -11.24 -21.15
N VAL A 138 -11.40 -12.14 -21.68
CA VAL A 138 -12.25 -13.05 -20.87
C VAL A 138 -11.39 -14.07 -20.12
N GLN A 139 -10.41 -14.69 -20.79
CA GLN A 139 -9.49 -15.64 -20.15
C GLN A 139 -8.66 -14.95 -19.06
N LEU A 140 -8.10 -13.76 -19.33
CA LEU A 140 -7.35 -13.01 -18.32
C LEU A 140 -8.21 -12.65 -17.11
N THR A 141 -9.49 -12.32 -17.31
CA THR A 141 -10.40 -11.99 -16.20
C THR A 141 -10.55 -13.19 -15.26
N TRP A 142 -10.77 -14.39 -15.80
CA TRP A 142 -10.85 -15.61 -14.99
C TRP A 142 -9.52 -15.96 -14.31
N ILE A 143 -8.41 -15.80 -15.02
CA ILE A 143 -7.07 -15.99 -14.44
C ILE A 143 -6.84 -15.01 -13.28
N LEU A 144 -7.24 -13.74 -13.44
CA LEU A 144 -7.07 -12.71 -12.42
C LEU A 144 -7.94 -12.98 -11.17
N VAL A 145 -9.19 -13.43 -11.36
CA VAL A 145 -10.07 -13.85 -10.26
C VAL A 145 -9.49 -15.06 -9.53
N GLY A 146 -9.05 -16.08 -10.27
CA GLY A 146 -8.41 -17.27 -9.69
C GLY A 146 -7.12 -16.93 -8.94
N TYR A 147 -6.27 -16.10 -9.53
CA TYR A 147 -5.06 -15.57 -8.90
C TYR A 147 -5.39 -14.77 -7.63
N GLY A 148 -6.40 -13.90 -7.66
CA GLY A 148 -6.84 -13.11 -6.52
C GLY A 148 -7.30 -13.98 -5.35
N PHE A 149 -8.03 -15.07 -5.64
CA PHE A 149 -8.43 -16.06 -4.63
C PHE A 149 -7.22 -16.76 -4.02
N VAL A 150 -6.31 -17.29 -4.85
CA VAL A 150 -5.09 -17.96 -4.36
C VAL A 150 -4.23 -17.01 -3.52
N ALA A 151 -4.05 -15.77 -3.98
CA ALA A 151 -3.28 -14.76 -3.26
C ALA A 151 -3.91 -14.37 -1.92
N ALA A 152 -5.23 -14.40 -1.78
CA ALA A 152 -5.94 -14.11 -0.53
C ALA A 152 -5.83 -15.25 0.50
N VAL A 153 -5.73 -16.50 0.04
CA VAL A 153 -5.56 -17.69 0.90
C VAL A 153 -4.11 -17.86 1.34
N LEU A 154 -3.15 -17.52 0.48
CA LEU A 154 -1.73 -17.66 0.79
C LEU A 154 -1.30 -16.67 1.89
N PRO A 155 -0.32 -17.06 2.73
CA PRO A 155 0.15 -16.18 3.79
C PRO A 155 0.86 -14.95 3.23
N VAL A 156 0.62 -13.80 3.86
CA VAL A 156 1.11 -12.48 3.42
C VAL A 156 2.63 -12.45 3.18
N TRP A 157 3.42 -13.17 3.97
CA TRP A 157 4.87 -13.20 3.86
C TRP A 157 5.38 -13.95 2.62
N LEU A 158 4.60 -14.87 2.05
CA LEU A 158 5.03 -15.74 0.96
C LEU A 158 4.91 -15.07 -0.41
N LEU A 159 3.78 -14.40 -0.65
CA LEU A 159 3.49 -13.81 -1.96
C LEU A 159 3.30 -12.30 -1.90
N LEU A 160 2.43 -11.81 -1.00
CA LEU A 160 2.01 -10.41 -0.99
C LEU A 160 3.17 -9.45 -0.67
N ALA A 161 3.84 -9.65 0.48
CA ALA A 161 4.95 -8.81 0.91
C ALA A 161 6.14 -8.77 -0.08
N PRO A 162 6.67 -9.91 -0.60
CA PRO A 162 7.77 -9.88 -1.56
C PRO A 162 7.36 -9.30 -2.92
N ARG A 163 6.13 -9.54 -3.38
CA ARG A 163 5.61 -8.97 -4.63
C ARG A 163 5.46 -7.45 -4.55
N ASP A 164 4.92 -6.94 -3.45
CA ASP A 164 4.78 -5.49 -3.22
C ASP A 164 6.15 -4.80 -3.16
N TYR A 165 7.14 -5.50 -2.61
CA TYR A 165 8.52 -5.03 -2.56
C TYR A 165 9.15 -4.94 -3.97
N LEU A 166 8.99 -5.98 -4.81
CA LEU A 166 9.43 -5.97 -6.21
C LEU A 166 8.74 -4.86 -7.04
N SER A 167 7.43 -4.69 -6.86
CA SER A 167 6.67 -3.65 -7.54
C SER A 167 7.16 -2.25 -7.21
N THR A 168 7.70 -2.04 -6.01
CA THR A 168 8.29 -0.74 -5.63
C THR A 168 9.52 -0.43 -6.48
N PHE A 169 10.40 -1.40 -6.74
CA PHE A 169 11.55 -1.21 -7.63
C PHE A 169 11.14 -0.93 -9.06
N LEU A 170 10.14 -1.65 -9.58
CA LEU A 170 9.56 -1.36 -10.90
C LEU A 170 9.03 0.07 -10.98
N LYS A 171 8.23 0.49 -10.00
CA LYS A 171 7.62 1.84 -9.98
C LYS A 171 8.68 2.93 -9.96
N ILE A 172 9.66 2.83 -9.06
CA ILE A 172 10.75 3.82 -8.96
C ILE A 172 11.59 3.79 -10.24
N GLY A 173 11.96 2.60 -10.74
CA GLY A 173 12.74 2.41 -11.95
C GLY A 173 12.06 3.01 -13.18
N THR A 174 10.77 2.77 -13.37
CA THR A 174 9.99 3.34 -14.47
C THR A 174 9.91 4.87 -14.37
N ILE A 175 9.68 5.44 -13.18
CA ILE A 175 9.65 6.90 -12.99
C ILE A 175 11.00 7.52 -13.34
N VAL A 176 12.10 6.95 -12.84
CA VAL A 176 13.46 7.45 -13.12
C VAL A 176 13.81 7.29 -14.60
N GLY A 177 13.51 6.14 -15.20
CA GLY A 177 13.75 5.87 -16.62
C GLY A 177 12.97 6.83 -17.52
N LEU A 178 11.70 7.09 -17.19
CA LEU A 178 10.86 8.04 -17.91
C LEU A 178 11.37 9.49 -17.74
N ALA A 179 11.82 9.87 -16.54
CA ALA A 179 12.42 11.18 -16.30
C ALA A 179 13.70 11.39 -17.13
N ILE A 180 14.61 10.41 -17.14
CA ILE A 180 15.83 10.45 -17.96
C ILE A 180 15.46 10.49 -19.45
N GLY A 181 14.50 9.67 -19.88
CA GLY A 181 14.01 9.64 -21.26
C GLY A 181 13.50 10.99 -21.74
N ILE A 182 12.73 11.70 -20.92
CA ILE A 182 12.24 13.06 -21.21
C ILE A 182 13.40 14.06 -21.33
N LEU A 183 14.39 14.00 -20.43
CA LEU A 183 15.55 14.90 -20.47
C LEU A 183 16.38 14.74 -21.74
N ILE A 184 16.49 13.52 -22.25
CA ILE A 184 17.24 13.20 -23.49
C ILE A 184 16.43 13.57 -24.73
N MET A 185 15.18 13.09 -24.85
CA MET A 185 14.34 13.34 -26.04
C MET A 185 13.91 14.81 -26.16
N ARG A 186 13.83 15.54 -25.03
CA ARG A 186 13.25 16.90 -24.94
C ARG A 186 11.98 17.06 -25.78
N PRO A 187 10.95 16.23 -25.57
CA PRO A 187 9.73 16.33 -26.34
C PRO A 187 9.09 17.71 -26.13
N THR A 188 8.64 18.35 -27.20
CA THR A 188 7.89 19.60 -27.11
C THR A 188 6.57 19.32 -26.41
N LEU A 189 6.43 19.82 -25.18
CA LEU A 189 5.21 19.67 -24.39
C LEU A 189 4.10 20.55 -25.00
N THR A 190 3.25 19.96 -25.84
CA THR A 190 2.10 20.62 -26.48
C THR A 190 0.91 20.82 -25.52
N MET A 191 1.18 21.00 -24.23
CA MET A 191 0.16 21.23 -23.21
C MET A 191 0.40 22.57 -22.52
N PRO A 192 -0.47 23.58 -22.74
CA PRO A 192 -0.36 24.88 -22.11
C PRO A 192 -0.24 24.74 -20.58
N ALA A 193 0.72 25.45 -19.96
CA ALA A 193 0.94 25.40 -18.52
C ALA A 193 -0.32 25.83 -17.74
N LEU A 194 -1.03 26.81 -18.32
CA LEU A 194 -2.31 27.37 -17.88
C LEU A 194 -3.42 26.92 -18.85
N THR A 195 -4.49 26.36 -18.30
CA THR A 195 -5.69 25.99 -19.07
C THR A 195 -6.53 27.24 -19.37
N LYS A 196 -7.35 27.22 -20.43
CA LYS A 196 -8.28 28.31 -20.85
C LYS A 196 -9.34 28.74 -19.81
N PHE A 197 -9.26 28.27 -18.57
CA PHE A 197 -10.17 28.57 -17.47
C PHE A 197 -9.61 29.60 -16.47
N VAL A 198 -8.47 30.22 -16.76
CA VAL A 198 -7.88 31.28 -15.90
C VAL A 198 -8.66 32.60 -16.04
N ASP A 199 -9.35 32.81 -17.17
CA ASP A 199 -9.94 34.10 -17.54
C ASP A 199 -11.38 34.28 -17.00
N GLY A 200 -11.93 33.30 -16.28
CA GLY A 200 -13.25 33.36 -15.65
C GLY A 200 -14.47 33.46 -16.58
N THR A 201 -14.27 33.49 -17.90
CA THR A 201 -15.30 33.77 -18.92
C THR A 201 -15.94 32.54 -19.56
N GLY A 202 -15.56 31.32 -19.13
CA GLY A 202 -16.16 30.08 -19.60
C GLY A 202 -16.95 29.38 -18.50
N PRO A 203 -18.09 28.72 -18.80
CA PRO A 203 -18.67 27.79 -17.86
C PRO A 203 -17.65 26.67 -17.60
N VAL A 204 -17.29 26.44 -16.33
CA VAL A 204 -16.56 25.23 -15.86
C VAL A 204 -17.33 23.93 -16.20
N TRP A 205 -18.53 24.05 -16.76
CA TRP A 205 -19.61 23.07 -16.81
C TRP A 205 -19.90 22.53 -18.23
N THR A 206 -18.95 22.59 -19.17
CA THR A 206 -19.20 22.09 -20.53
C THR A 206 -18.69 20.65 -20.71
N GLY A 207 -19.60 19.69 -20.65
CA GLY A 207 -19.43 18.32 -21.15
C GLY A 207 -19.26 17.20 -20.09
N ASN A 208 -18.97 15.98 -20.57
CA ASN A 208 -18.68 14.76 -19.78
C ASN A 208 -17.42 14.85 -18.90
N LEU A 209 -16.84 16.04 -18.76
CA LEU A 209 -15.60 16.30 -18.05
C LEU A 209 -15.80 16.29 -16.52
N PHE A 210 -17.00 16.65 -16.02
CA PHE A 210 -17.26 16.75 -14.59
C PHE A 210 -17.11 15.39 -13.86
N PRO A 211 -17.71 14.28 -14.31
CA PRO A 211 -17.46 12.96 -13.71
C PRO A 211 -15.99 12.52 -13.85
N PHE A 212 -15.37 12.79 -15.00
CA PHE A 212 -13.97 12.40 -15.26
C PHE A 212 -12.98 13.18 -14.39
N LEU A 213 -13.28 14.44 -14.07
CA LEU A 213 -12.47 15.29 -13.21
C LEU A 213 -12.44 14.78 -11.76
N PHE A 214 -13.59 14.38 -11.18
CA PHE A 214 -13.58 13.78 -9.84
C PHE A 214 -12.83 12.47 -9.80
N ILE A 215 -12.96 11.63 -10.83
CA ILE A 215 -12.19 10.38 -10.92
C ILE A 215 -10.68 10.69 -11.03
N THR A 216 -10.29 11.66 -11.86
CA THR A 216 -8.89 12.04 -12.05
C THR A 216 -8.29 12.67 -10.79
N ILE A 217 -9.05 13.50 -10.07
CA ILE A 217 -8.62 14.10 -8.80
C ILE A 217 -8.59 13.04 -7.69
N ALA A 218 -9.62 12.20 -7.56
CA ALA A 218 -9.71 11.19 -6.51
C ALA A 218 -8.74 10.01 -6.71
N CYS A 219 -8.41 9.64 -7.95
CA CYS A 219 -7.43 8.58 -8.22
C CYS A 219 -6.00 9.13 -8.39
N GLY A 220 -5.86 10.40 -8.77
CA GLY A 220 -4.58 11.02 -9.15
C GLY A 220 -4.00 12.00 -8.13
N ALA A 221 -4.80 12.95 -7.61
CA ALA A 221 -4.32 14.04 -6.76
C ALA A 221 -4.59 13.86 -5.26
N VAL A 222 -5.70 13.22 -4.90
CA VAL A 222 -6.15 13.02 -3.53
C VAL A 222 -6.73 11.60 -3.41
N SER A 223 -5.86 10.61 -3.23
CA SER A 223 -6.25 9.19 -3.22
C SER A 223 -6.83 8.74 -1.88
N GLY A 224 -8.13 8.49 -1.82
CA GLY A 224 -8.77 7.85 -0.67
C GLY A 224 -8.23 6.43 -0.38
N PHE A 225 -7.72 5.72 -1.40
CA PHE A 225 -7.15 4.38 -1.24
C PHE A 225 -5.83 4.40 -0.48
N HIS A 226 -4.95 5.37 -0.78
CA HIS A 226 -3.69 5.51 -0.05
C HIS A 226 -3.95 5.87 1.42
N ALA A 227 -4.92 6.75 1.69
CA ALA A 227 -5.36 7.03 3.06
C ALA A 227 -5.83 5.76 3.81
N LEU A 228 -6.58 4.87 3.16
CA LEU A 228 -7.01 3.60 3.77
C LEU A 228 -5.84 2.65 4.06
N ILE A 229 -4.87 2.53 3.15
CA ILE A 229 -3.64 1.75 3.38
C ILE A 229 -2.77 2.39 4.47
N SER A 230 -2.71 3.72 4.49
CA SER A 230 -1.94 4.51 5.45
C SER A 230 -2.46 4.36 6.89
N SER A 231 -3.76 4.11 7.06
CA SER A 231 -4.35 3.78 8.38
C SER A 231 -4.36 2.28 8.68
N GLY A 232 -4.38 1.41 7.67
CA GLY A 232 -4.48 -0.03 7.87
C GLY A 232 -3.14 -0.71 8.11
N THR A 233 -2.38 -0.91 7.03
CA THR A 233 -1.21 -1.81 7.00
C THR A 233 0.09 -1.09 7.36
N THR A 234 0.21 0.18 6.95
CA THR A 234 1.42 0.99 7.18
C THR A 234 1.75 1.18 8.66
N PRO A 235 0.80 1.53 9.56
CA PRO A 235 1.08 1.70 10.99
C PRO A 235 1.53 0.39 11.65
N LYS A 236 0.93 -0.74 11.25
CA LYS A 236 1.23 -2.07 11.78
C LYS A 236 2.66 -2.51 11.43
N ASN A 237 3.10 -2.22 10.21
CA ASN A 237 4.45 -2.53 9.74
C ASN A 237 5.52 -1.63 10.39
N VAL A 238 5.23 -0.34 10.61
CA VAL A 238 6.11 0.58 11.35
C VAL A 238 6.18 0.20 12.83
N GLY A 239 5.04 -0.24 13.39
CA GLY A 239 4.83 -0.90 14.68
C GLY A 239 5.94 -1.84 15.08
N GLN A 240 6.09 -2.85 14.25
CA GLN A 240 6.96 -3.99 14.52
C GLN A 240 8.44 -3.67 14.31
N ARG A 241 8.78 -2.81 13.32
CA ARG A 241 10.19 -2.57 12.94
C ARG A 241 10.92 -1.55 13.81
N LYS A 242 10.23 -0.52 14.30
CA LYS A 242 10.85 0.56 15.07
C LYS A 242 9.93 1.03 16.20
N PRO A 243 9.79 0.24 17.28
CA PRO A 243 8.98 0.66 18.44
C PRO A 243 9.44 2.03 18.98
N GLY A 244 10.75 2.33 18.92
CA GLY A 244 11.31 3.64 19.28
C GLY A 244 11.01 4.78 18.29
N LEU A 245 10.75 4.50 17.00
CA LEU A 245 10.30 5.51 16.04
C LEU A 245 8.84 5.87 16.29
N LEU A 246 7.98 4.88 16.54
CA LEU A 246 6.60 5.12 16.96
C LEU A 246 6.53 5.87 18.28
N TYR A 247 7.37 5.51 19.25
CA TYR A 247 7.48 6.25 20.50
C TYR A 247 7.98 7.70 20.28
N ARG A 248 8.93 7.92 19.37
CA ARG A 248 9.40 9.27 18.99
C ARG A 248 8.34 10.07 18.24
N LEU A 249 7.65 9.48 17.26
CA LEU A 249 6.54 10.13 16.55
C LEU A 249 5.41 10.49 17.54
N ARG A 250 5.03 9.54 18.40
CA ARG A 250 4.00 9.75 19.42
C ARG A 250 4.37 10.91 20.35
N ARG A 251 5.59 10.91 20.91
CA ARG A 251 6.07 12.02 21.76
C ARG A 251 6.15 13.36 21.03
N HIS A 252 6.70 13.37 19.81
CA HIS A 252 6.94 14.61 19.09
C HIS A 252 5.63 15.32 18.80
N VAL A 253 4.62 14.55 18.39
CA VAL A 253 3.34 15.15 18.07
C VAL A 253 2.46 15.34 19.30
N ASP A 254 2.67 14.60 20.39
CA ASP A 254 1.99 14.92 21.67
C ASP A 254 2.46 16.30 22.14
N GLY A 255 3.73 16.64 21.86
CA GLY A 255 4.26 17.99 22.00
C GLY A 255 3.56 19.02 21.11
N ILE A 256 3.33 18.72 19.83
CA ILE A 256 2.64 19.62 18.88
C ILE A 256 1.18 19.82 19.29
N LEU A 257 0.43 18.75 19.55
CA LEU A 257 -0.98 18.85 19.96
C LEU A 257 -1.16 19.60 21.28
N ARG A 258 -0.29 19.38 22.27
CA ARG A 258 -0.31 20.17 23.52
C ARG A 258 -0.05 21.65 23.26
N ARG A 259 0.74 21.98 22.22
CA ARG A 259 1.03 23.35 21.81
C ARG A 259 -0.15 24.02 21.11
N TYR A 260 -0.91 23.26 20.31
CA TYR A 260 -2.01 23.80 19.51
C TYR A 260 -3.40 23.74 20.19
N TYR A 261 -3.66 22.73 21.03
CA TYR A 261 -4.97 22.51 21.65
C TYR A 261 -5.03 22.79 23.17
N GLY A 262 -3.92 23.23 23.79
CA GLY A 262 -3.86 23.51 25.22
C GLY A 262 -4.22 22.30 26.10
N ALA A 263 -4.44 22.53 27.40
CA ALA A 263 -4.71 21.49 28.40
C ALA A 263 -5.96 20.62 28.12
N GLY A 264 -6.84 21.02 27.19
CA GLY A 264 -8.05 20.27 26.81
C GLY A 264 -7.79 18.95 26.07
N GLY A 265 -6.69 18.85 25.32
CA GLY A 265 -6.30 17.60 24.64
C GLY A 265 -5.84 16.48 25.60
N GLY A 266 -5.50 16.84 26.85
CA GLY A 266 -5.11 15.89 27.89
C GLY A 266 -6.28 15.10 28.48
N LEU A 267 -7.51 15.63 28.40
CA LEU A 267 -8.71 14.97 28.92
C LEU A 267 -9.14 13.77 28.05
N TYR A 268 -9.01 13.88 26.73
CA TYR A 268 -9.25 12.78 25.79
C TYR A 268 -8.35 11.56 26.07
N TYR A 269 -7.14 11.80 26.58
CA TYR A 269 -6.18 10.74 26.90
C TYR A 269 -6.43 10.05 28.24
N ARG A 270 -7.12 10.72 29.18
CA ARG A 270 -7.41 10.17 30.51
C ARG A 270 -8.57 9.16 30.44
N SER A 271 -9.57 9.43 29.60
CA SER A 271 -10.73 8.53 29.41
C SER A 271 -10.33 7.18 28.80
N GLY A 272 -9.49 7.15 27.77
CA GLY A 272 -9.03 5.90 27.14
C GLY A 272 -8.03 5.07 27.95
N ARG A 273 -7.54 5.59 29.08
CA ARG A 273 -6.73 4.84 30.05
C ARG A 273 -7.62 4.21 31.13
N LEU A 274 -8.64 4.94 31.59
CA LEU A 274 -9.65 4.42 32.52
C LEU A 274 -10.47 3.28 31.93
N LEU A 275 -10.85 3.37 30.64
CA LEU A 275 -11.54 2.27 29.93
C LEU A 275 -10.69 1.02 29.70
N ARG A 276 -9.37 1.09 29.95
CA ARG A 276 -8.44 -0.05 29.82
C ARG A 276 -8.31 -0.84 31.13
N ASP A 277 -8.62 -0.20 32.26
CA ASP A 277 -8.55 -0.81 33.59
C ASP A 277 -9.90 -1.44 34.00
N GLU A 278 -11.01 -1.18 33.28
CA GLU A 278 -12.34 -1.75 33.53
C GLU A 278 -12.74 -2.95 32.62
N GLN A 279 -11.89 -3.36 31.67
CA GLN A 279 -12.19 -4.53 30.83
C GLN A 279 -11.55 -5.77 31.46
N PRO A 280 -12.32 -6.68 32.09
CA PRO A 280 -11.77 -7.91 32.62
C PRO A 280 -11.28 -8.79 31.47
N ASP A 281 -10.12 -9.40 31.66
CA ASP A 281 -9.48 -10.32 30.72
C ASP A 281 -10.48 -11.36 30.19
N GLY A 282 -10.88 -11.21 28.91
CA GLY A 282 -11.89 -12.07 28.31
C GLY A 282 -11.96 -11.96 26.79
N GLY A 283 -11.24 -12.85 26.10
CA GLY A 283 -11.73 -13.45 24.85
C GLY A 283 -11.23 -12.92 23.50
N ALA A 284 -10.29 -13.69 22.93
CA ALA A 284 -10.04 -13.92 21.51
C ALA A 284 -9.31 -12.84 20.67
N GLY A 285 -8.06 -13.17 20.28
CA GLY A 285 -7.52 -12.77 18.97
C GLY A 285 -6.07 -12.33 18.89
N ALA A 286 -5.36 -12.15 20.01
CA ALA A 286 -3.99 -11.62 20.00
C ALA A 286 -3.08 -12.38 20.99
N GLY A 287 -2.82 -13.66 20.72
CA GLY A 287 -1.91 -14.46 21.54
C GLY A 287 -1.22 -15.52 20.71
N GLY A 288 -0.05 -15.20 20.15
CA GLY A 288 0.69 -16.19 19.38
C GLY A 288 2.02 -15.75 18.78
N TYR A 289 2.71 -14.75 19.33
CA TYR A 289 4.09 -14.42 18.89
C TYR A 289 4.93 -13.84 20.03
N HIS A 290 4.97 -14.48 21.20
CA HIS A 290 6.02 -14.21 22.21
C HIS A 290 6.11 -15.35 23.24
N ARG A 291 6.52 -16.56 22.82
CA ARG A 291 7.21 -17.53 23.71
C ARG A 291 7.78 -18.72 22.92
N CYS A 292 8.97 -18.56 22.36
CA CYS A 292 9.85 -19.69 22.10
C CYS A 292 11.29 -19.16 22.16
N GLY A 293 12.02 -19.52 23.23
CA GLY A 293 13.38 -19.06 23.46
C GLY A 293 13.61 -18.43 24.84
N ARG A 294 13.31 -19.17 25.92
CA ARG A 294 13.98 -19.11 27.24
C ARG A 294 13.17 -19.94 28.24
N LEU A 295 13.53 -21.21 28.36
CA LEU A 295 13.29 -22.04 29.54
C LEU A 295 14.32 -23.17 29.49
N GLY A 296 15.55 -22.80 29.84
CA GLY A 296 16.62 -23.70 30.27
C GLY A 296 17.08 -23.19 31.63
N SER A 297 16.48 -23.78 32.66
CA SER A 297 16.78 -23.76 34.10
C SER A 297 17.93 -22.86 34.61
N ALA A 298 17.57 -21.87 35.42
CA ALA A 298 18.41 -21.38 36.52
C ALA A 298 17.91 -22.05 37.80
N GLY A 299 18.81 -22.72 38.53
CA GLY A 299 18.50 -23.36 39.81
C GLY A 299 19.71 -24.15 40.30
N GLY A 300 20.69 -23.44 40.88
CA GLY A 300 21.90 -24.04 41.45
C GLY A 300 22.38 -23.21 42.63
N GLU A 301 21.75 -23.40 43.79
CA GLU A 301 22.30 -23.02 45.09
C GLU A 301 22.49 -24.28 45.97
N ARG A 302 23.76 -24.47 46.37
CA ARG A 302 24.34 -25.04 47.61
C ARG A 302 23.81 -26.34 48.24
N LEU A 303 24.78 -27.24 48.47
CA LEU A 303 25.05 -28.20 49.59
C LEU A 303 25.63 -29.46 48.93
N GLY A 304 26.76 -30.06 49.27
CA GLY A 304 27.61 -30.12 50.45
C GLY A 304 28.29 -31.51 50.37
N LEU A 305 29.59 -31.58 50.70
CA LEU A 305 30.52 -32.72 50.58
C LEU A 305 31.17 -32.93 49.21
#